data_AF-A0A316VKZ2-F1
#
_entry.id   AF-A0A316VKZ2-F1
#
_cell.length_a   1.000
_cell.length_b   1.000
_cell.length_c   1.000
_cell.angle_alpha   90.00
_cell.angle_beta   90.00
_cell.angle_gamma   90.00
#
_symmetry.space_group_name_H-M   'P 1'
#
loop_
_entity.id
_entity.type
_entity.pdbx_description
1 polymer ?
#
loop_
_entity_poly.entity_id
_entity_poly.type
_entity_poly.pdbx_seq_one_letter_code
_entity_poly.pdbx_strand_id
1 'polypeptide(L)'
;MRIIAIPLARARAGVTPVSTFLAQKTPIKPSFTSHKLAEAEKTKSKASSSSIKDAAKPSEEAKEPLSKRIMSKASAFWVDLGREDQKSTFDWKRRTYTLGEKLMDQIEYEEWALKGVDPSIGPTLTHPKSAQKDNATESSAESSGQPIASRSTPKNVSLLFPPSLLSGNTLLSSLTKMTASRQPHHRQRMIWCILGMPLTIPFIVIPVIPNLPFFYLVWRAWSHWRAFQSSKYLSDLIQQGRLIPTPSEDLDQILSKPPSPEERPPASTAITEEKPQDGQQPQVSKIELDSLMILQPFHIKRLSESFKMDRQLSVDLHRARQQTIKAIKSGRLGKLEAAAKDGAGHDKKA
;
A
#
# COMPACT_ATOMS: atom_id res chain seq x y z
N MET A 1 -7.31 -5.42 9.22
CA MET A 1 -6.63 -4.39 8.39
C MET A 1 -6.70 -3.07 9.12
N ARG A 2 -5.67 -2.20 8.99
CA ARG A 2 -5.72 -0.79 9.39
C ARG A 2 -5.21 0.08 8.25
N ILE A 3 -5.67 1.32 8.15
CA ILE A 3 -5.18 2.30 7.18
C ILE A 3 -4.41 3.37 7.95
N ILE A 4 -3.26 3.78 7.46
CA ILE A 4 -2.39 4.78 8.08
C ILE A 4 -2.32 5.99 7.15
N ALA A 5 -2.73 7.16 7.62
CA ALA A 5 -2.57 8.42 6.92
C ALA A 5 -1.21 9.03 7.28
N ILE A 6 -0.35 9.24 6.28
CA ILE A 6 1.00 9.79 6.46
C ILE A 6 1.09 11.15 5.75
N PRO A 7 1.33 12.25 6.48
CA PRO A 7 1.54 13.56 5.88
C PRO A 7 2.90 13.61 5.18
N LEU A 8 2.91 14.10 3.93
CA LEU A 8 4.09 14.17 3.07
C LEU A 8 4.73 15.56 3.11
N ALA A 9 3.96 16.61 2.83
CA ALA A 9 4.43 17.98 2.74
C ALA A 9 3.33 18.99 3.04
N ARG A 10 3.72 20.22 3.43
CA ARG A 10 2.85 21.39 3.60
C ARG A 10 3.56 22.66 3.13
N ALA A 11 2.81 23.60 2.56
CA ALA A 11 3.31 24.87 2.10
C ALA A 11 3.56 25.85 3.26
N ARG A 12 2.71 25.81 4.29
CA ARG A 12 2.77 26.72 5.45
C ARG A 12 2.34 26.00 6.73
N ALA A 13 2.84 26.47 7.86
CA ALA A 13 2.33 26.04 9.16
C ALA A 13 0.83 26.38 9.27
N GLY A 14 0.02 25.43 9.75
CA GLY A 14 -1.44 25.58 9.89
C GLY A 14 -2.28 25.18 8.67
N VAL A 15 -1.67 24.85 7.53
CA VAL A 15 -2.36 24.30 6.35
C VAL A 15 -2.41 22.76 6.48
N THR A 16 -3.55 22.15 6.12
CA THR A 16 -3.68 20.69 6.04
C THR A 16 -2.66 20.12 5.07
N PRO A 17 -1.75 19.24 5.52
CA PRO A 17 -0.71 18.70 4.67
C PRO A 17 -1.27 17.75 3.60
N VAL A 18 -0.55 17.63 2.50
CA VAL A 18 -0.79 16.57 1.51
C VAL A 18 -0.45 15.23 2.17
N SER A 19 -1.36 14.27 2.16
CA SER A 19 -1.19 12.97 2.82
C SER A 19 -1.32 11.80 1.85
N THR A 20 -0.59 10.72 2.12
CA THR A 20 -0.80 9.41 1.50
C THR A 20 -1.44 8.44 2.48
N PHE A 21 -2.08 7.39 1.96
CA PHE A 21 -2.77 6.36 2.74
C PHE A 21 -2.11 5.00 2.53
N LEU A 22 -1.67 4.36 3.60
CA LEU A 22 -1.08 3.02 3.54
C LEU A 22 -2.01 2.02 4.19
N ALA A 23 -2.43 1.00 3.42
CA ALA A 23 -3.19 -0.11 3.96
C ALA A 23 -2.23 -1.16 4.54
N GLN A 24 -2.28 -1.33 5.86
CA GLN A 24 -1.48 -2.32 6.55
C GLN A 24 -2.32 -3.55 6.93
N LYS A 25 -1.81 -4.73 6.58
CA LYS A 25 -2.31 -6.00 7.10
C LYS A 25 -1.91 -6.07 8.57
N THR A 26 -2.90 -6.05 9.46
CA THR A 26 -2.63 -6.21 10.90
C THR A 26 -2.10 -7.64 11.10
N PRO A 27 -0.91 -7.84 11.67
CA PRO A 27 -0.47 -9.19 12.01
C PRO A 27 -1.47 -9.76 13.01
N ILE A 28 -2.02 -10.93 12.70
CA ILE A 28 -2.82 -11.70 13.65
C ILE A 28 -1.88 -12.00 14.81
N LYS A 29 -2.08 -11.40 15.99
CA LYS A 29 -1.45 -11.89 17.21
C LYS A 29 -1.97 -13.33 17.38
N PRO A 30 -1.14 -14.38 17.34
CA PRO A 30 -1.62 -15.68 17.72
C PRO A 30 -1.88 -15.62 19.23
N SER A 31 -3.15 -15.55 19.63
CA SER A 31 -3.54 -15.87 21.01
C SER A 31 -3.47 -17.39 21.18
N PHE A 32 -2.26 -17.95 21.23
CA PHE A 32 -2.08 -19.29 21.74
C PHE A 32 -2.02 -19.21 23.26
N THR A 33 -3.16 -19.45 23.89
CA THR A 33 -3.24 -20.03 25.23
C THR A 33 -2.65 -21.45 25.16
N SER A 34 -1.32 -21.56 25.08
CA SER A 34 -0.57 -22.81 25.19
C SER A 34 0.18 -22.85 26.51
N HIS A 35 -0.55 -22.69 27.61
CA HIS A 35 -0.09 -23.08 28.96
C HIS A 35 -1.20 -23.93 29.61
N LYS A 36 -1.53 -25.06 28.98
CA LYS A 36 -2.29 -26.15 29.65
C LYS A 36 -2.19 -27.53 29.00
N LEU A 37 -1.25 -27.72 28.07
CA LEU A 37 -0.98 -29.02 27.44
C LEU A 37 0.47 -29.52 27.63
N ALA A 38 1.36 -28.71 28.22
CA ALA A 38 2.77 -29.07 28.42
C ALA A 38 3.04 -29.85 29.73
N GLU A 39 2.00 -30.25 30.47
CA GLU A 39 2.14 -30.93 31.77
C GLU A 39 1.60 -32.37 31.77
N ALA A 40 1.13 -32.87 30.63
CA ALA A 40 0.61 -34.24 30.47
C ALA A 40 1.58 -35.22 29.77
N GLU A 41 2.76 -34.78 29.32
CA GLU A 41 3.73 -35.63 28.58
C GLU A 41 5.01 -35.97 29.37
N LYS A 42 4.98 -35.94 30.71
CA LYS A 42 6.15 -36.35 31.54
C LYS A 42 6.01 -37.68 32.28
N THR A 43 4.96 -38.46 32.05
CA THR A 43 4.76 -39.73 32.75
C THR A 43 4.35 -40.87 31.81
N LYS A 44 5.19 -41.23 30.84
CA LYS A 44 5.23 -42.60 30.30
C LYS A 44 6.46 -42.83 29.42
N SER A 45 7.03 -44.02 29.57
CA SER A 45 8.08 -44.65 28.74
C SER A 45 9.54 -44.34 29.07
N LYS A 46 9.94 -44.71 30.30
CA LYS A 46 11.25 -45.32 30.55
C LYS A 46 11.06 -46.85 30.51
N ALA A 47 11.33 -47.51 29.39
CA ALA A 47 11.66 -48.94 29.30
C ALA A 47 11.98 -49.38 27.86
N SER A 48 12.95 -50.30 27.77
CA SER A 48 13.29 -51.24 26.68
C SER A 48 13.89 -50.71 25.38
N SER A 49 15.20 -50.92 25.30
CA SER A 49 16.03 -51.15 24.11
C SER A 49 15.61 -52.37 23.29
N SER A 50 15.62 -52.26 21.96
CA SER A 50 16.25 -53.24 21.05
C SER A 50 16.21 -52.75 19.60
N SER A 51 17.36 -52.84 18.94
CA SER A 51 17.60 -52.63 17.51
C SER A 51 16.60 -53.35 16.59
N ILE A 52 16.24 -52.72 15.46
CA ILE A 52 16.28 -53.26 14.09
C ILE A 52 16.13 -52.10 13.11
N LYS A 53 17.00 -52.11 12.09
CA LYS A 53 17.05 -51.21 10.94
C LYS A 53 15.84 -51.47 10.05
N ASP A 54 15.17 -50.42 9.56
CA ASP A 54 14.53 -50.45 8.24
C ASP A 54 14.27 -49.04 7.69
N ALA A 55 14.29 -48.99 6.36
CA ALA A 55 14.56 -47.83 5.52
C ALA A 55 13.63 -46.62 5.68
N ALA A 56 14.23 -45.45 5.85
CA ALA A 56 13.55 -44.16 5.73
C ALA A 56 13.25 -43.86 4.25
N LYS A 57 11.96 -43.92 3.90
CA LYS A 57 11.39 -43.37 2.66
C LYS A 57 11.36 -41.84 2.80
N PRO A 58 11.86 -41.04 1.84
CA PRO A 58 11.84 -39.60 1.96
C PRO A 58 10.40 -39.08 1.89
N SER A 59 10.04 -38.23 2.85
CA SER A 59 8.79 -37.50 2.94
C SER A 59 8.52 -36.71 1.66
N GLU A 60 7.35 -36.92 1.05
CA GLU A 60 6.86 -36.18 -0.11
C GLU A 60 6.81 -34.67 0.18
N GLU A 61 7.68 -33.93 -0.48
CA GLU A 61 7.61 -32.47 -0.56
C GLU A 61 6.31 -32.07 -1.26
N ALA A 62 5.40 -31.41 -0.53
CA ALA A 62 4.19 -30.84 -1.09
C ALA A 62 4.57 -29.82 -2.18
N LYS A 63 4.36 -30.20 -3.45
CA LYS A 63 4.69 -29.39 -4.63
C LYS A 63 4.03 -28.01 -4.51
N GLU A 64 4.83 -26.96 -4.43
CA GLU A 64 4.35 -25.58 -4.35
C GLU A 64 3.26 -25.26 -5.39
N PRO A 65 2.24 -24.45 -5.05
CA PRO A 65 1.16 -24.11 -5.97
C PRO A 65 1.70 -23.47 -7.25
N LEU A 66 1.12 -23.86 -8.40
CA LEU A 66 1.56 -23.42 -9.74
C LEU A 66 1.66 -21.89 -9.87
N SER A 67 0.77 -21.14 -9.21
CA SER A 67 0.82 -19.68 -9.18
C SER A 67 2.10 -19.14 -8.55
N LYS A 68 2.56 -19.71 -7.43
CA LYS A 68 3.82 -19.32 -6.78
C LYS A 68 5.01 -19.62 -7.68
N ARG A 69 5.00 -20.76 -8.38
CA ARG A 69 6.07 -21.13 -9.33
C ARG A 69 6.17 -20.14 -10.48
N ILE A 70 5.03 -19.77 -11.08
CA ILE A 70 4.97 -18.77 -12.16
C ILE A 70 5.47 -17.41 -11.65
N MET A 71 5.00 -16.99 -10.47
CA MET A 71 5.41 -15.73 -9.85
C MET A 71 6.92 -15.72 -9.58
N SER A 72 7.46 -16.79 -9.00
CA SER A 72 8.90 -16.92 -8.72
C SER A 72 9.73 -16.87 -10.01
N LYS A 73 9.29 -17.53 -11.08
CA LYS A 73 9.96 -17.47 -12.38
C LYS A 73 9.93 -16.07 -12.99
N ALA A 74 8.79 -15.38 -12.92
CA ALA A 74 8.66 -14.01 -13.40
C ALA A 74 9.55 -13.04 -12.59
N SER A 75 9.61 -13.19 -11.27
CA SER A 75 10.50 -12.41 -10.42
C SER A 75 11.98 -12.68 -10.73
N ALA A 76 12.36 -13.95 -10.90
CA ALA A 76 13.73 -14.30 -11.29
C ALA A 76 14.09 -13.72 -12.66
N PHE A 77 13.16 -13.78 -13.63
CA PHE A 77 13.34 -13.18 -14.95
C PHE A 77 13.51 -11.65 -14.86
N TRP A 78 12.71 -10.95 -14.05
CA TRP A 78 12.85 -9.50 -13.86
C TRP A 78 14.21 -9.13 -13.27
N VAL A 79 14.67 -9.89 -12.27
CA VAL A 79 16.00 -9.68 -11.67
C VAL A 79 17.11 -9.98 -12.67
N ASP A 80 16.96 -11.02 -13.50
CA ASP A 80 17.94 -11.37 -14.54
C ASP A 80 18.10 -10.26 -15.60
N LEU A 81 17.02 -9.55 -15.94
CA LEU A 81 17.08 -8.40 -16.87
C LEU A 81 17.94 -7.25 -16.35
N GLY A 82 18.07 -7.10 -15.03
CA GLY A 82 18.82 -6.03 -14.38
C GLY A 82 20.28 -6.35 -14.09
N ARG A 83 20.75 -7.57 -14.37
CA ARG A 83 22.13 -7.96 -14.10
C ARG A 83 23.11 -7.29 -15.06
N GLU A 84 24.25 -6.85 -14.54
CA GLU A 84 25.28 -6.12 -15.29
C GLU A 84 26.37 -7.01 -15.89
N ASP A 85 26.40 -8.29 -15.49
CA ASP A 85 27.39 -9.29 -15.91
C ASP A 85 27.12 -9.85 -17.32
N GLN A 86 25.85 -9.93 -17.73
CA GLN A 86 25.46 -10.41 -19.05
C GLN A 86 25.27 -9.28 -20.06
N LYS A 87 26.14 -9.23 -21.08
CA LYS A 87 25.95 -8.36 -22.25
C LYS A 87 24.91 -8.99 -23.20
N SER A 88 23.71 -8.42 -23.22
CA SER A 88 22.69 -8.76 -24.23
C SER A 88 22.92 -8.00 -25.54
N THR A 89 22.42 -8.51 -26.66
CA THR A 89 22.44 -7.78 -27.95
C THR A 89 21.86 -6.37 -27.78
N PHE A 90 22.60 -5.33 -28.20
CA PHE A 90 22.18 -3.93 -28.08
C PHE A 90 21.78 -3.45 -26.65
N ASP A 91 22.25 -4.12 -25.59
CA ASP A 91 21.91 -3.82 -24.19
C ASP A 91 20.39 -3.75 -23.90
N TRP A 92 19.57 -4.48 -24.66
CA TRP A 92 18.12 -4.40 -24.54
C TRP A 92 17.62 -4.80 -23.15
N LYS A 93 18.24 -5.79 -22.48
CA LYS A 93 17.84 -6.25 -21.14
C LYS A 93 17.91 -5.12 -20.11
N ARG A 94 19.07 -4.45 -20.01
CA ARG A 94 19.31 -3.33 -19.09
C ARG A 94 18.41 -2.14 -19.40
N ARG A 95 18.22 -1.82 -20.69
CA ARG A 95 17.30 -0.75 -21.12
C ARG A 95 15.86 -1.06 -20.71
N THR A 96 15.41 -2.30 -20.88
CA THR A 96 14.08 -2.73 -20.45
C THR A 96 13.93 -2.66 -18.93
N TYR A 97 14.91 -3.13 -18.16
CA TYR A 97 14.87 -3.05 -16.70
C TYR A 97 14.80 -1.60 -16.21
N THR A 98 15.72 -0.75 -16.69
CA THR A 98 15.76 0.67 -16.29
C THR A 98 14.53 1.46 -16.74
N LEU A 99 14.00 1.19 -17.94
CA LEU A 99 12.73 1.77 -18.40
C LEU A 99 11.57 1.27 -17.54
N GLY A 100 11.55 -0.02 -17.21
CA GLY A 100 10.59 -0.65 -16.32
C GLY A 100 10.53 0.02 -14.96
N GLU A 101 11.67 0.15 -14.27
CA GLU A 101 11.76 0.84 -12.98
C GLU A 101 11.27 2.29 -13.09
N LYS A 102 11.69 3.03 -14.14
CA LYS A 102 11.18 4.39 -14.39
C LYS A 102 9.67 4.44 -14.57
N LEU A 103 9.07 3.47 -15.25
CA LEU A 103 7.62 3.37 -15.42
C LEU A 103 6.92 3.08 -14.09
N MET A 104 7.47 2.21 -13.25
CA MET A 104 6.92 1.91 -11.92
C MET A 104 6.93 3.16 -11.03
N ASP A 105 7.98 3.97 -11.11
CA ASP A 105 8.13 5.21 -10.35
C ASP A 105 7.26 6.36 -10.87
N GLN A 106 6.82 6.28 -12.13
CA GLN A 106 5.87 7.23 -12.72
C GLN A 106 4.43 7.00 -12.29
N ILE A 107 4.07 5.78 -11.87
CA ILE A 107 2.72 5.50 -11.37
C ILE A 107 2.48 6.30 -10.11
N GLU A 108 1.39 7.05 -10.10
CA GLU A 108 1.03 7.94 -9.01
C GLU A 108 0.93 7.18 -7.68
N TYR A 109 1.51 7.75 -6.63
CA TYR A 109 1.57 7.11 -5.31
C TYR A 109 0.19 6.78 -4.74
N GLU A 110 -0.85 7.52 -5.13
CA GLU A 110 -2.25 7.23 -4.77
C GLU A 110 -2.75 5.91 -5.37
N GLU A 111 -2.30 5.55 -6.58
CA GLU A 111 -2.65 4.27 -7.19
C GLU A 111 -1.99 3.12 -6.42
N TRP A 112 -0.72 3.28 -6.01
CA TRP A 112 -0.03 2.30 -5.16
C TRP A 112 -0.71 2.15 -3.79
N ALA A 113 -1.09 3.27 -3.16
CA ALA A 113 -1.87 3.31 -1.93
C ALA A 113 -3.18 2.53 -2.04
N LEU A 114 -3.96 2.76 -3.10
CA LEU A 114 -5.20 2.04 -3.37
C LEU A 114 -4.96 0.55 -3.59
N LYS A 115 -3.94 0.17 -4.37
CA LYS A 115 -3.63 -1.24 -4.65
C LYS A 115 -3.26 -2.04 -3.40
N GLY A 116 -2.69 -1.39 -2.39
CA GLY A 116 -2.36 -2.00 -1.09
C GLY A 116 -3.59 -2.39 -0.27
N VAL A 117 -4.75 -1.77 -0.52
CA VAL A 117 -6.01 -2.13 0.14
C VAL A 117 -6.48 -3.49 -0.37
N ASP A 118 -6.70 -4.43 0.55
CA ASP A 118 -7.16 -5.77 0.20
C ASP A 118 -8.56 -6.06 0.74
N PRO A 119 -9.60 -6.09 -0.13
CA PRO A 119 -10.97 -6.41 0.28
C PRO A 119 -11.09 -7.75 1.01
N SER A 120 -10.20 -8.71 0.72
CA SER A 120 -10.21 -10.03 1.36
C SER A 120 -9.79 -10.00 2.85
N ILE A 121 -9.13 -8.92 3.28
CA ILE A 121 -8.56 -8.78 4.63
C ILE A 121 -9.39 -7.80 5.48
N GLY A 122 -10.20 -6.97 4.83
CA GLY A 122 -11.14 -6.09 5.49
C GLY A 122 -12.48 -6.77 5.79
N PRO A 123 -13.40 -6.07 6.48
CA PRO A 123 -14.76 -6.58 6.69
C PRO A 123 -15.47 -6.84 5.36
N THR A 124 -16.21 -7.94 5.30
CA THR A 124 -17.17 -8.21 4.23
C THR A 124 -18.28 -7.16 4.29
N LEU A 125 -18.46 -6.43 3.21
CA LEU A 125 -19.49 -5.39 3.11
C LEU A 125 -20.77 -6.05 2.59
N THR A 126 -21.85 -5.94 3.35
CA THR A 126 -23.19 -6.36 2.90
C THR A 126 -23.76 -5.27 2.00
N HIS A 127 -24.00 -5.57 0.72
CA HIS A 127 -24.72 -4.67 -0.16
C HIS A 127 -26.24 -4.91 -0.02
N PRO A 128 -27.06 -3.88 0.27
CA PRO A 128 -28.49 -4.05 0.52
C PRO A 128 -29.33 -4.30 -0.76
N LYS A 129 -28.86 -5.11 -1.72
CA LYS A 129 -29.59 -5.39 -2.97
C LYS A 129 -30.22 -6.79 -3.05
N SER A 130 -30.35 -7.50 -1.94
CA SER A 130 -31.10 -8.77 -1.85
C SER A 130 -31.99 -8.84 -0.61
N ALA A 131 -32.58 -7.71 -0.22
CA ALA A 131 -33.61 -7.65 0.83
C ALA A 131 -34.92 -7.16 0.24
N GLN A 132 -35.41 -7.88 -0.76
CA GLN A 132 -36.81 -7.84 -1.13
C GLN A 132 -37.23 -9.25 -1.52
N LYS A 133 -38.19 -9.76 -0.74
CA LYS A 133 -38.81 -11.09 -0.78
C LYS A 133 -37.98 -12.19 -0.13
N ASP A 134 -38.14 -12.33 1.19
CA ASP A 134 -38.85 -13.49 1.75
C ASP A 134 -39.38 -13.18 3.16
N ASN A 135 -40.55 -13.74 3.42
CA ASN A 135 -41.51 -13.58 4.54
C ASN A 135 -40.90 -13.46 5.95
N ALA A 136 -41.39 -12.56 6.80
CA ALA A 136 -42.56 -12.69 7.67
C ALA A 136 -42.50 -13.88 8.64
N THR A 137 -42.78 -13.55 9.91
CA THR A 137 -42.94 -14.40 11.11
C THR A 137 -41.71 -14.41 12.01
N GLU A 138 -41.78 -13.65 13.09
CA GLU A 138 -41.29 -14.08 14.41
C GLU A 138 -41.95 -13.22 15.49
N SER A 139 -43.21 -13.58 15.76
CA SER A 139 -43.83 -13.38 17.07
C SER A 139 -43.22 -14.39 18.05
N SER A 140 -42.79 -13.89 19.21
CA SER A 140 -42.96 -14.50 20.53
C SER A 140 -42.65 -16.01 20.68
N ALA A 141 -41.47 -16.33 21.19
CA ALA A 141 -41.27 -17.47 22.09
C ALA A 141 -39.94 -17.35 22.83
N GLU A 142 -40.01 -17.05 24.12
CA GLU A 142 -38.97 -17.39 25.08
C GLU A 142 -38.87 -18.91 25.20
N SER A 143 -37.64 -19.43 25.30
CA SER A 143 -37.22 -20.52 26.20
C SER A 143 -36.16 -21.43 25.57
N SER A 144 -35.21 -21.82 26.43
CA SER A 144 -34.26 -22.94 26.32
C SER A 144 -32.90 -22.62 25.68
N GLY A 145 -31.90 -22.60 26.56
CA GLY A 145 -30.55 -22.13 26.28
C GLY A 145 -29.65 -23.11 25.54
N GLN A 146 -28.72 -22.51 24.79
CA GLN A 146 -27.38 -23.00 24.46
C GLN A 146 -26.48 -21.78 24.20
N PRO A 147 -25.18 -21.82 24.54
CA PRO A 147 -24.33 -20.64 24.46
C PRO A 147 -24.11 -20.25 23.00
N ILE A 148 -24.62 -19.06 22.70
CA ILE A 148 -24.59 -18.37 21.42
C ILE A 148 -23.15 -18.37 20.87
N ALA A 149 -22.94 -19.09 19.78
CA ALA A 149 -21.80 -18.91 18.92
C ALA A 149 -21.71 -17.42 18.56
N SER A 150 -20.64 -16.79 19.04
CA SER A 150 -20.20 -15.42 18.79
C SER A 150 -20.95 -14.70 17.65
N ARG A 151 -21.93 -13.87 18.02
CA ARG A 151 -22.48 -12.82 17.16
C ARG A 151 -21.32 -11.93 16.75
N SER A 152 -20.74 -12.19 15.58
CA SER A 152 -19.53 -11.51 15.11
C SER A 152 -19.83 -10.02 14.97
N THR A 153 -19.34 -9.21 15.91
CA THR A 153 -19.38 -7.74 15.78
C THR A 153 -18.76 -7.36 14.43
N PRO A 154 -19.39 -6.49 13.64
CA PRO A 154 -18.84 -6.09 12.35
C PRO A 154 -17.47 -5.47 12.56
N LYS A 155 -16.43 -6.05 11.93
CA LYS A 155 -15.03 -5.62 12.10
C LYS A 155 -14.85 -4.24 11.48
N ASN A 156 -14.74 -3.19 12.30
CA ASN A 156 -14.41 -1.85 11.83
C ASN A 156 -12.92 -1.76 11.44
N VAL A 157 -12.59 -0.85 10.52
CA VAL A 157 -11.21 -0.57 10.09
C VAL A 157 -10.78 0.75 10.71
N SER A 158 -9.65 0.75 11.43
CA SER A 158 -9.09 1.97 12.00
C SER A 158 -8.30 2.75 10.94
N LEU A 159 -8.58 4.04 10.80
CA LEU A 159 -7.80 5.02 10.06
C LEU A 159 -6.90 5.78 11.04
N LEU A 160 -5.64 5.37 11.15
CA LEU A 160 -4.65 5.98 12.02
C LEU A 160 -4.14 7.29 11.42
N PHE A 161 -4.06 8.35 12.23
CA PHE A 161 -3.51 9.63 11.82
C PHE A 161 -2.77 10.35 12.96
N PRO A 162 -1.74 11.17 12.66
CA PRO A 162 -1.08 12.04 13.63
C PRO A 162 -1.98 13.25 13.97
N PRO A 163 -2.48 13.38 15.21
CA PRO A 163 -3.45 14.43 15.56
C PRO A 163 -2.86 15.85 15.53
N SER A 164 -1.54 16.03 15.66
CA SER A 164 -0.93 17.38 15.60
C SER A 164 -0.93 17.98 14.19
N LEU A 165 -1.07 17.15 13.16
CA LEU A 165 -0.94 17.55 11.75
C LEU A 165 -2.24 17.37 10.96
N LEU A 166 -3.12 16.46 11.36
CA LEU A 166 -4.28 16.03 10.60
C LEU A 166 -5.52 15.90 11.49
N SER A 167 -6.69 16.06 10.88
CA SER A 167 -7.99 15.88 11.55
C SER A 167 -8.75 14.72 10.90
N GLY A 168 -9.45 13.92 11.71
CA GLY A 168 -10.16 12.74 11.22
C GLY A 168 -11.20 13.04 10.13
N ASN A 169 -11.99 14.10 10.29
CA ASN A 169 -13.05 14.46 9.35
C ASN A 169 -12.49 14.91 7.99
N THR A 170 -11.44 15.74 8.00
CA THR A 170 -10.81 16.22 6.75
C THR A 170 -10.15 15.07 5.99
N LEU A 171 -9.56 14.11 6.70
CA LEU A 171 -9.00 12.89 6.13
C LEU A 171 -10.07 12.01 5.47
N LEU A 172 -11.21 11.81 6.13
CA LEU A 172 -12.31 11.04 5.55
C LEU A 172 -12.87 11.71 4.30
N SER A 173 -13.07 13.03 4.31
CA SER A 173 -13.50 13.77 3.12
C SER A 173 -12.49 13.69 1.98
N SER A 174 -11.20 13.83 2.28
CA SER A 174 -10.11 13.68 1.30
C SER A 174 -10.09 12.28 0.69
N LEU A 175 -10.19 11.24 1.52
CA LEU A 175 -10.21 9.85 1.08
C LEU A 175 -11.45 9.52 0.24
N THR A 176 -12.62 10.04 0.61
CA THR A 176 -13.87 9.91 -0.16
C THR A 176 -13.71 10.50 -1.55
N LYS A 177 -13.12 11.69 -1.66
CA LYS A 177 -12.89 12.35 -2.95
C LYS A 177 -11.87 11.63 -3.81
N MET A 178 -10.76 11.20 -3.20
CA MET A 178 -9.72 10.42 -3.89
C MET A 178 -10.31 9.13 -4.47
N THR A 179 -11.09 8.38 -3.68
CA THR A 179 -11.72 7.14 -4.14
C THR A 179 -12.77 7.40 -5.23
N ALA A 180 -13.64 8.40 -5.07
CA ALA A 180 -14.67 8.74 -6.04
C ALA A 180 -14.10 9.23 -7.40
N SER A 181 -13.11 10.11 -7.37
CA SER A 181 -12.50 10.67 -8.59
C SER A 181 -11.66 9.65 -9.37
N ARG A 182 -10.94 8.75 -8.66
CA ARG A 182 -10.05 7.75 -9.27
C ARG A 182 -10.78 6.54 -9.85
N GLN A 183 -11.95 6.21 -9.32
CA GLN A 183 -12.74 5.06 -9.75
C GLN A 183 -13.05 5.05 -11.27
N PRO A 184 -13.66 6.09 -11.87
CA PRO A 184 -13.95 6.09 -13.32
C PRO A 184 -12.69 6.08 -14.16
N HIS A 185 -11.64 6.79 -13.72
CA HIS A 185 -10.35 6.83 -14.40
C HIS A 185 -9.73 5.42 -14.54
N HIS A 186 -9.65 4.67 -13.44
CA HIS A 186 -9.10 3.32 -13.46
C HIS A 186 -9.95 2.34 -14.28
N ARG A 187 -11.29 2.46 -14.22
CA ARG A 187 -12.19 1.66 -15.07
C ARG A 187 -11.94 1.92 -16.55
N GLN A 188 -11.86 3.19 -16.96
CA GLN A 188 -11.66 3.55 -18.37
C GLN A 188 -10.28 3.11 -18.86
N ARG A 189 -9.21 3.37 -18.09
CA ARG A 189 -7.85 2.97 -18.48
C ARG A 189 -7.66 1.46 -18.52
N MET A 190 -8.30 0.71 -17.63
CA MET A 190 -8.34 -0.75 -17.69
C MET A 190 -8.90 -1.24 -19.03
N ILE A 191 -10.05 -0.68 -19.46
CA ILE A 191 -10.67 -1.02 -20.74
C ILE A 191 -9.73 -0.70 -21.91
N TRP A 192 -9.11 0.48 -21.91
CA TRP A 192 -8.12 0.84 -22.94
C TRP A 192 -6.93 -0.12 -23.00
N CYS A 193 -6.43 -0.58 -21.86
CA CYS A 193 -5.35 -1.57 -21.84
C CYS A 193 -5.81 -2.89 -22.46
N ILE A 194 -7.04 -3.34 -22.14
CA ILE A 194 -7.62 -4.57 -22.69
C ILE A 194 -7.79 -4.48 -24.20
N LEU A 195 -8.31 -3.36 -24.70
CA LEU A 195 -8.47 -3.11 -26.14
C LEU A 195 -7.12 -3.01 -26.86
N GLY A 196 -6.07 -2.53 -26.19
CA GLY A 196 -4.72 -2.44 -26.76
C GLY A 196 -3.98 -3.79 -26.84
N MET A 197 -4.33 -4.77 -26.01
CA MET A 197 -3.67 -6.09 -26.02
C MET A 197 -3.62 -6.76 -27.40
N PRO A 198 -4.73 -6.91 -28.16
CA PRO A 198 -4.69 -7.55 -29.47
C PRO A 198 -3.77 -6.84 -30.47
N LEU A 199 -3.66 -5.51 -30.39
CA LEU A 199 -2.76 -4.73 -31.24
C LEU A 199 -1.29 -5.05 -30.98
N THR A 200 -0.95 -5.51 -29.77
CA THR A 200 0.43 -5.85 -29.40
C THR A 200 0.81 -7.31 -29.67
N ILE A 201 -0.13 -8.19 -30.05
CA ILE A 201 0.14 -9.61 -30.32
C ILE A 201 1.16 -9.82 -31.47
N PRO A 202 1.14 -9.05 -32.59
CA PRO A 202 2.09 -9.25 -33.69
C PRO A 202 3.57 -9.14 -33.30
N PHE A 203 3.90 -8.44 -32.20
CA PHE A 203 5.28 -8.30 -31.72
C PHE A 203 5.90 -9.61 -31.18
N ILE A 204 5.13 -10.70 -31.05
CA ILE A 204 5.65 -12.04 -30.68
C ILE A 204 6.63 -12.59 -31.72
N VAL A 205 6.53 -12.15 -32.98
CA VAL A 205 7.34 -12.68 -34.09
C VAL A 205 8.84 -12.35 -33.95
N ILE A 206 9.22 -11.37 -33.11
CA ILE A 206 10.62 -10.97 -32.91
C ILE A 206 11.31 -11.96 -31.95
N PRO A 207 12.29 -12.77 -32.40
CA PRO A 207 12.82 -13.88 -31.60
C PRO A 207 13.77 -13.47 -30.46
N VAL A 208 14.24 -12.21 -30.45
CA VAL A 208 15.26 -11.73 -29.50
C VAL A 208 14.67 -11.13 -28.22
N ILE A 209 13.49 -10.50 -28.32
CA ILE A 209 12.89 -9.71 -27.23
C ILE A 209 11.51 -10.31 -26.95
N PRO A 210 11.19 -10.66 -25.69
CA PRO A 210 9.82 -11.08 -25.35
C PRO A 210 8.83 -9.97 -25.71
N ASN A 211 7.55 -10.30 -25.90
CA ASN A 211 6.53 -9.29 -26.20
C ASN A 211 6.22 -8.39 -24.97
N LEU A 212 7.18 -7.53 -24.62
CA LEU A 212 7.12 -6.58 -23.52
C LEU A 212 5.91 -5.65 -23.63
N PRO A 213 5.52 -5.14 -24.82
CA PRO A 213 4.30 -4.34 -24.97
C PRO A 213 3.04 -5.08 -24.49
N PHE A 214 2.86 -6.33 -24.89
CA PHE A 214 1.72 -7.13 -24.46
C PHE A 214 1.72 -7.37 -22.96
N PHE A 215 2.85 -7.84 -22.40
CA PHE A 215 2.96 -8.09 -20.96
C PHE A 215 2.73 -6.82 -20.13
N TYR A 216 3.21 -5.68 -20.61
CA TYR A 216 2.96 -4.38 -19.98
C TYR A 216 1.46 -4.06 -19.97
N LEU A 217 0.74 -4.25 -21.08
CA LEU A 217 -0.71 -3.99 -21.14
C LEU A 217 -1.51 -4.94 -20.24
N VAL A 218 -1.14 -6.22 -20.17
CA VAL A 218 -1.75 -7.20 -19.25
C VAL A 218 -1.56 -6.74 -17.80
N TRP A 219 -0.32 -6.43 -17.43
CA TRP A 219 0.00 -5.96 -16.09
C TRP A 219 -0.70 -4.63 -15.76
N ARG A 220 -0.75 -3.69 -16.72
CA ARG A 220 -1.39 -2.39 -16.53
C ARG A 220 -2.90 -2.52 -16.38
N ALA A 221 -3.53 -3.40 -17.17
CA ALA A 221 -4.94 -3.75 -17.03
C ALA A 221 -5.23 -4.32 -15.63
N TRP A 222 -4.42 -5.28 -15.16
CA TRP A 222 -4.54 -5.83 -13.81
C TRP A 222 -4.32 -4.76 -12.72
N SER A 223 -3.33 -3.89 -12.89
CA SER A 223 -3.05 -2.78 -11.94
C SER A 223 -4.26 -1.86 -11.80
N HIS A 224 -4.85 -1.45 -12.94
CA HIS A 224 -6.04 -0.61 -12.94
C HIS A 224 -7.27 -1.32 -12.40
N TRP A 225 -7.47 -2.59 -12.74
CA TRP A 225 -8.53 -3.40 -12.16
C TRP A 225 -8.40 -3.46 -10.64
N ARG A 226 -7.19 -3.69 -10.13
CA ARG A 226 -6.94 -3.77 -8.69
C ARG A 226 -7.20 -2.43 -7.99
N ALA A 227 -6.73 -1.33 -8.56
CA ALA A 227 -6.99 0.00 -8.04
C ALA A 227 -8.49 0.33 -8.03
N PHE A 228 -9.22 -0.02 -9.10
CA PHE A 228 -10.68 0.15 -9.19
C PHE A 228 -11.45 -0.64 -8.13
N GLN A 229 -11.13 -1.92 -7.95
CA GLN A 229 -11.79 -2.75 -6.93
C GLN A 229 -11.52 -2.22 -5.52
N SER A 230 -10.31 -1.71 -5.29
CA SER A 230 -9.89 -1.15 -4.00
C SER A 230 -10.55 0.19 -3.71
N SER A 231 -10.66 1.08 -4.72
CA SER A 231 -11.37 2.35 -4.58
C SER A 231 -12.86 2.13 -4.30
N LYS A 232 -13.48 1.17 -5.00
CA LYS A 232 -14.89 0.80 -4.77
C LYS A 232 -15.09 0.28 -3.35
N TYR A 233 -14.26 -0.68 -2.93
CA TYR A 233 -14.29 -1.24 -1.57
C TYR A 233 -14.15 -0.15 -0.50
N LEU A 234 -13.22 0.78 -0.69
CA LEU A 234 -12.98 1.85 0.27
C LEU A 234 -14.14 2.87 0.31
N SER A 235 -14.72 3.18 -0.85
CA SER A 235 -15.96 3.99 -0.93
C SER A 235 -17.09 3.33 -0.16
N ASP A 236 -17.31 2.03 -0.35
CA ASP A 236 -18.35 1.27 0.35
C ASP A 236 -18.10 1.25 1.88
N LEU A 237 -16.84 1.10 2.30
CA LEU A 237 -16.43 1.11 3.71
C LEU A 237 -16.72 2.47 4.38
N ILE A 238 -16.47 3.57 3.66
CA ILE A 238 -16.75 4.93 4.13
C ILE A 238 -18.27 5.16 4.20
N GLN A 239 -19.02 4.80 3.15
CA GLN A 239 -20.48 4.97 3.10
C GLN A 239 -21.20 4.22 4.22
N GLN A 240 -20.69 3.04 4.60
CA GLN A 240 -21.23 2.25 5.71
C GLN A 240 -20.75 2.70 7.10
N GLY A 241 -19.95 3.77 7.20
CA GLY A 241 -19.40 4.25 8.48
C GLY A 241 -18.46 3.26 9.17
N ARG A 242 -17.85 2.34 8.40
CA ARG A 242 -16.99 1.26 8.93
C ARG A 242 -15.53 1.67 9.08
N LEU A 243 -15.16 2.82 8.53
CA LEU A 243 -13.82 3.40 8.65
C LEU A 243 -13.80 4.41 9.80
N ILE A 244 -13.14 4.06 10.90
CA ILE A 244 -13.13 4.88 12.12
C ILE A 244 -11.82 5.67 12.19
N PRO A 245 -11.84 7.01 12.14
CA PRO A 245 -10.67 7.83 12.41
C PRO A 245 -10.20 7.60 13.84
N THR A 246 -8.96 7.16 13.99
CA THR A 246 -8.35 6.86 15.29
C THR A 246 -7.06 7.67 15.40
N PRO A 247 -6.94 8.62 16.34
CA PRO A 247 -5.69 9.36 16.53
C PRO A 247 -4.60 8.39 17.01
N SER A 248 -3.37 8.58 16.51
CA SER A 248 -2.21 7.77 16.90
C SER A 248 -1.09 8.67 17.39
N GLU A 249 -0.86 8.64 18.70
CA GLU A 249 0.25 9.36 19.35
C GLU A 249 1.60 8.81 18.89
N ASP A 250 1.72 7.51 18.64
CA ASP A 250 2.93 6.90 18.11
C ASP A 250 3.35 7.50 16.75
N LEU A 251 2.40 7.73 15.84
CA LEU A 251 2.68 8.41 14.56
C LEU A 251 3.15 9.84 14.78
N ASP A 252 2.51 10.54 15.72
CA ASP A 252 2.80 11.93 16.06
C ASP A 252 4.21 12.09 16.62
N GLN A 253 4.60 11.21 17.55
CA GLN A 253 5.93 11.19 18.13
C GLN A 253 7.01 10.92 17.09
N ILE A 254 6.78 9.98 16.17
CA ILE A 254 7.78 9.65 15.14
C ILE A 254 8.00 10.82 14.18
N LEU A 255 6.93 11.54 13.81
CA LEU A 255 6.99 12.66 12.88
C LEU A 255 7.50 13.96 13.53
N SER A 256 7.28 14.15 14.83
CA SER A 256 7.78 15.31 15.58
C SER A 256 9.23 15.13 16.07
N LYS A 257 9.74 13.90 16.14
CA LYS A 257 11.09 13.63 16.69
C LYS A 257 12.18 14.08 15.71
N PRO A 258 13.11 14.96 16.14
CA PRO A 258 14.20 15.44 15.27
C PRO A 258 15.13 14.29 14.81
N PRO A 259 15.91 14.49 13.73
CA PRO A 259 16.89 13.51 13.27
C PRO A 259 17.95 13.27 14.35
N SER A 260 18.29 12.00 14.56
CA SER A 260 19.41 11.59 15.42
C SER A 260 20.73 12.10 14.83
N PRO A 261 21.79 12.36 15.61
CA PRO A 261 23.10 12.78 15.08
C PRO A 261 23.65 11.87 13.97
N GLU A 262 23.40 10.56 14.05
CA GLU A 262 23.80 9.56 13.04
C GLU A 262 22.95 9.60 11.75
N GLU A 263 21.75 10.18 11.81
CA GLU A 263 20.83 10.31 10.68
C GLU A 263 21.02 11.65 9.95
N ARG A 264 21.86 12.54 10.48
CA ARG A 264 22.15 13.85 9.90
C ARG A 264 23.11 13.65 8.72
N PRO A 265 22.83 14.20 7.53
CA PRO A 265 23.80 14.16 6.45
C PRO A 265 25.09 14.86 6.89
N PRO A 266 26.29 14.37 6.46
CA PRO A 266 27.55 14.99 6.85
C PRO A 266 27.52 16.47 6.45
N ALA A 267 27.76 17.34 7.42
CA ALA A 267 27.87 18.78 7.21
C ALA A 267 29.16 19.04 6.44
N SER A 268 29.09 19.16 5.11
CA SER A 268 30.18 19.72 4.33
C SER A 268 29.65 20.45 3.09
N THR A 269 30.10 21.71 2.97
CA THR A 269 29.95 22.65 1.84
C THR A 269 28.57 23.28 1.62
N ALA A 270 28.22 24.21 2.51
CA ALA A 270 27.59 25.46 2.07
C ALA A 270 28.70 26.41 1.57
N ILE A 271 28.33 27.26 0.60
CA ILE A 271 29.14 28.19 -0.22
C ILE A 271 29.60 27.56 -1.54
N THR A 272 28.70 27.58 -2.51
CA THR A 272 29.08 27.81 -3.91
C THR A 272 28.19 28.95 -4.38
N GLU A 273 28.81 30.10 -4.65
CA GLU A 273 28.19 31.23 -5.32
C GLU A 273 27.71 30.78 -6.70
N GLU A 274 26.39 30.73 -6.91
CA GLU A 274 25.83 30.58 -8.25
C GLU A 274 25.69 31.96 -8.92
N LYS A 275 26.58 32.18 -9.89
CA LYS A 275 26.51 33.26 -10.88
C LYS A 275 25.24 33.09 -11.73
N PRO A 276 24.53 34.18 -12.11
CA PRO A 276 23.22 34.06 -12.75
C PRO A 276 23.33 33.52 -14.18
N GLN A 277 22.58 32.47 -14.49
CA GLN A 277 22.24 32.07 -15.86
C GLN A 277 20.73 32.08 -16.05
N ASP A 278 20.33 32.83 -17.08
CA ASP A 278 18.97 33.16 -17.48
C ASP A 278 18.28 31.93 -18.12
N GLY A 279 17.05 31.62 -17.69
CA GLY A 279 16.26 30.48 -18.18
C GLY A 279 15.49 29.74 -17.09
N GLN A 280 14.32 30.27 -16.70
CA GLN A 280 13.52 29.84 -15.55
C GLN A 280 13.11 28.36 -15.51
N GLN A 281 13.58 27.67 -14.46
CA GLN A 281 12.75 26.84 -13.58
C GLN A 281 12.94 27.33 -12.14
N PRO A 282 11.92 27.32 -11.27
CA PRO A 282 12.10 27.70 -9.87
C PRO A 282 13.04 26.68 -9.19
N GLN A 283 14.30 27.05 -9.02
CA GLN A 283 15.28 26.27 -8.26
C GLN A 283 14.95 26.41 -6.76
N VAL A 284 13.99 25.61 -6.28
CA VAL A 284 13.67 25.53 -4.85
C VAL A 284 14.92 25.06 -4.10
N SER A 285 15.44 25.89 -3.22
CA SER A 285 16.64 25.58 -2.43
C SER A 285 16.42 24.36 -1.53
N LYS A 286 17.49 23.65 -1.17
CA LYS A 286 17.40 22.46 -0.28
C LYS A 286 16.75 22.79 1.06
N ILE A 287 17.06 23.98 1.61
CA ILE A 287 16.53 24.46 2.91
C ILE A 287 15.02 24.71 2.82
N GLU A 288 14.57 25.31 1.72
CA GLU A 288 13.14 25.53 1.48
C GLU A 288 12.41 24.19 1.29
N LEU A 289 12.99 23.25 0.55
CA LEU A 289 12.42 21.92 0.37
C LEU A 289 12.30 21.17 1.71
N ASP A 290 13.33 21.23 2.56
CA ASP A 290 13.31 20.58 3.88
C ASP A 290 12.28 21.22 4.82
N SER A 291 12.00 22.52 4.66
CA SER A 291 10.97 23.23 5.42
C SER A 291 9.54 22.85 4.98
N LEU A 292 9.35 22.58 3.69
CA LEU A 292 8.07 22.17 3.11
C LEU A 292 7.76 20.68 3.36
N MET A 293 8.80 19.84 3.40
CA MET A 293 8.68 18.38 3.55
C MET A 293 8.51 17.99 5.01
N ILE A 294 7.37 17.38 5.33
CA ILE A 294 7.11 16.78 6.65
C ILE A 294 7.75 15.41 6.73
N LEU A 295 7.59 14.60 5.67
CA LEU A 295 8.14 13.26 5.64
C LEU A 295 9.59 13.26 5.15
N GLN A 296 10.51 13.06 6.08
CA GLN A 296 11.94 12.95 5.81
C GLN A 296 12.38 11.48 5.67
N PRO A 297 13.55 11.19 5.06
CA PRO A 297 14.00 9.82 4.82
C PRO A 297 14.13 9.00 6.12
N PHE A 298 14.59 9.63 7.21
CA PHE A 298 14.74 8.97 8.51
C PHE A 298 13.38 8.63 9.15
N HIS A 299 12.33 9.41 8.89
CA HIS A 299 10.97 9.08 9.33
C HIS A 299 10.50 7.75 8.73
N ILE A 300 10.85 7.45 7.48
CA ILE A 300 10.44 6.21 6.80
C ILE A 300 11.01 4.99 7.52
N LYS A 301 12.30 5.04 7.92
CA LYS A 301 12.94 3.97 8.69
C LYS A 301 12.25 3.76 10.04
N ARG A 302 12.04 4.83 10.81
CA ARG A 302 11.37 4.79 12.12
C ARG A 302 9.92 4.29 12.03
N LEU A 303 9.18 4.72 11.00
CA LEU A 303 7.81 4.26 10.73
C LEU A 303 7.80 2.77 10.40
N SER A 304 8.76 2.30 9.59
CA SER A 304 8.86 0.90 9.22
C SER A 304 9.10 0.00 10.44
N GLU A 305 9.99 0.41 11.34
CA GLU A 305 10.31 -0.30 12.58
C GLU A 305 9.13 -0.29 13.57
N SER A 306 8.59 0.89 13.89
CA SER A 306 7.50 1.05 14.88
C SER A 306 6.21 0.35 14.44
N PHE A 307 5.80 0.55 13.18
CA PHE A 307 4.55 -0.03 12.69
C PHE A 307 4.73 -1.45 12.16
N LYS A 308 5.95 -2.00 12.11
CA LYS A 308 6.26 -3.29 11.47
C LYS A 308 5.73 -3.32 10.02
N MET A 309 6.11 -2.30 9.25
CA MET A 309 5.68 -2.18 7.87
C MET A 309 6.37 -3.24 7.01
N ASP A 310 5.64 -3.78 6.04
CA ASP A 310 6.25 -4.63 5.03
C ASP A 310 7.22 -3.81 4.16
N ARG A 311 8.19 -4.49 3.54
CA ARG A 311 9.17 -3.88 2.64
C ARG A 311 8.49 -3.07 1.54
N GLN A 312 7.39 -3.59 0.98
CA GLN A 312 6.66 -2.91 -0.08
C GLN A 312 6.07 -1.56 0.38
N LEU A 313 5.50 -1.50 1.58
CA LEU A 313 4.95 -0.24 2.13
C LEU A 313 6.04 0.82 2.31
N SER A 314 7.24 0.41 2.69
CA SER A 314 8.38 1.32 2.82
C SER A 314 8.79 1.88 1.44
N VAL A 315 8.81 1.03 0.41
CA VAL A 315 9.10 1.45 -0.98
C VAL A 315 8.03 2.40 -1.50
N ASP A 316 6.75 2.10 -1.28
CA ASP A 316 5.64 2.96 -1.71
C ASP A 316 5.69 4.33 -1.01
N LEU A 317 6.13 4.36 0.24
CA LEU A 317 6.33 5.60 0.99
C LEU A 317 7.51 6.43 0.45
N HIS A 318 8.61 5.77 0.05
CA HIS A 318 9.71 6.44 -0.66
C HIS A 318 9.25 7.02 -2.00
N ARG A 319 8.45 6.29 -2.78
CA ARG A 319 7.88 6.78 -4.05
C ARG A 319 6.97 7.98 -3.83
N ALA A 320 6.07 7.92 -2.85
CA ALA A 320 5.21 9.03 -2.48
C ALA A 320 6.04 10.29 -2.18
N ARG A 321 7.07 10.15 -1.34
CA ARG A 321 8.00 11.23 -1.01
C ARG A 321 8.68 11.81 -2.26
N GLN A 322 9.23 10.97 -3.14
CA GLN A 322 9.91 11.42 -4.34
C GLN A 322 8.98 12.15 -5.31
N GLN A 323 7.75 11.66 -5.48
CA GLN A 323 6.74 12.32 -6.32
C GLN A 323 6.31 13.66 -5.73
N THR A 324 6.16 13.77 -4.41
CA THR A 324 5.89 15.05 -3.74
C THR A 324 7.04 16.04 -3.94
N ILE A 325 8.30 15.61 -3.77
CA ILE A 325 9.46 16.46 -4.04
C ILE A 325 9.45 16.97 -5.49
N LYS A 326 9.18 16.08 -6.45
CA LYS A 326 9.05 16.45 -7.86
C LYS A 326 7.91 17.46 -8.08
N ALA A 327 6.79 17.29 -7.37
CA ALA A 327 5.67 18.23 -7.43
C ALA A 327 6.03 19.60 -6.85
N ILE A 328 6.73 19.66 -5.72
CA ILE A 328 7.23 20.89 -5.09
C ILE A 328 8.17 21.63 -6.04
N LYS A 329 9.17 20.94 -6.59
CA LYS A 329 10.12 21.53 -7.57
C LYS A 329 9.40 22.07 -8.81
N SER A 330 8.31 21.44 -9.22
CA SER A 330 7.47 21.91 -10.34
C SER A 330 6.45 22.99 -9.96
N GLY A 331 6.48 23.54 -8.74
CA GLY A 331 5.52 24.56 -8.28
C GLY A 331 4.07 24.07 -8.13
N ARG A 332 3.84 22.75 -8.07
CA ARG A 332 2.50 22.13 -8.02
C ARG A 332 2.00 21.85 -6.60
N LEU A 333 2.74 22.22 -5.56
CA LEU A 333 2.37 21.93 -4.17
C LEU A 333 0.99 22.53 -3.81
N GLY A 334 0.74 23.79 -4.14
CA GLY A 334 -0.54 24.44 -3.84
C GLY A 334 -1.74 23.77 -4.53
N LYS A 335 -1.56 23.18 -5.71
CA LYS A 335 -2.61 22.40 -6.40
C LYS A 335 -2.91 21.10 -5.66
N LEU A 336 -1.88 20.42 -5.15
CA LEU A 336 -2.05 19.20 -4.34
C LEU A 336 -2.75 19.50 -3.02
N GLU A 337 -2.45 20.64 -2.39
CA GLU A 337 -3.11 21.07 -1.17
C GLU A 337 -4.56 21.47 -1.40
N ALA A 338 -4.87 22.20 -2.47
CA ALA A 338 -6.25 22.55 -2.83
C ALA A 338 -7.08 21.28 -3.06
N ALA A 339 -6.53 20.31 -3.82
CA ALA A 339 -7.15 19.01 -4.02
C ALA A 339 -7.39 18.26 -2.69
N ALA A 340 -6.51 18.42 -1.69
CA ALA A 340 -6.68 17.86 -0.36
C ALA A 340 -7.70 18.65 0.51
N LYS A 341 -7.78 19.99 0.36
CA LYS A 341 -8.58 20.91 1.18
C LYS A 341 -10.03 21.05 0.79
N ASP A 342 -10.35 21.08 -0.50
CA ASP A 342 -11.71 21.38 -0.97
C ASP A 342 -12.74 20.35 -0.48
N GLY A 343 -12.31 19.26 0.18
CA GLY A 343 -13.12 18.31 0.94
C GLY A 343 -13.76 18.82 2.24
N ALA A 344 -13.29 19.92 2.83
CA ALA A 344 -13.77 20.40 4.13
C ALA A 344 -14.91 21.44 4.05
N GLY A 345 -15.23 21.96 2.86
CA GLY A 345 -16.01 23.20 2.70
C GLY A 345 -17.50 23.06 2.35
N HIS A 346 -18.07 21.86 2.24
CA HIS A 346 -19.45 21.69 1.72
C HIS A 346 -20.50 21.19 2.74
N ASP A 347 -20.26 21.37 4.03
CA ASP A 347 -21.27 21.13 5.10
C ASP A 347 -21.86 22.42 5.69
N LYS A 348 -21.77 23.55 4.98
CA LYS A 348 -22.51 24.77 5.32
C LYS A 348 -23.06 25.43 4.07
N LYS A 349 -24.20 24.94 3.60
CA LYS A 349 -25.34 25.78 3.18
C LYS A 349 -26.57 24.89 2.99
N ALA A 350 -27.66 25.43 3.53
CA ALA A 350 -29.02 24.91 3.68
C ALA A 350 -29.61 24.19 2.46
#